data_AF-A0A522VNB0-F1
#
_entry.id   AF-A0A522VNB0-F1
#
_cell.length_a   1.000
_cell.length_b   1.000
_cell.length_c   1.000
_cell.angle_alpha   90.00
_cell.angle_beta   90.00
_cell.angle_gamma   90.00
#
_symmetry.space_group_name_H-M   'P 1'
#
loop_
_entity.id
_entity.type
_entity.pdbx_description
1 polymer ?
#
loop_
_entity_poly.entity_id
_entity_poly.type
_entity_poly.pdbx_seq_one_letter_code
_entity_poly.pdbx_strand_id
1 'polypeptide(L)'
;EAAAHGGLRAMGEAYVRFALERPQRFRLMFGGALPIAKHAALRESATRVFEGLAQALAPQLAGPAGRDASIAAWALVHGLSQLLLEERIASSALRGRERDEMVRAVLGSIRFAAAKPQTPA
;
A
#
# COMPACT_ATOMS: atom_id res chain seq x y z
N GLU A 1 9.20 15.34 -13.59
CA GLU A 1 9.19 14.00 -14.24
C GLU A 1 9.82 12.85 -13.45
N ALA A 2 10.76 13.02 -12.51
CA ALA A 2 11.24 11.90 -11.67
C ALA A 2 10.41 11.66 -10.37
N ALA A 3 9.50 12.58 -10.03
CA ALA A 3 8.84 12.65 -8.72
C ALA A 3 7.63 11.70 -8.54
N ALA A 4 6.98 11.26 -9.63
CA ALA A 4 5.70 10.53 -9.53
C ALA A 4 5.85 9.05 -9.10
N HIS A 5 6.91 8.37 -9.56
CA HIS A 5 7.13 6.94 -9.28
C HIS A 5 7.91 6.71 -7.97
N GLY A 6 8.88 7.58 -7.67
CA GLY A 6 9.66 7.52 -6.43
C GLY A 6 8.80 7.78 -5.18
N GLY A 7 7.82 8.69 -5.28
CA GLY A 7 6.92 9.02 -4.16
C GLY A 7 6.03 7.85 -3.73
N LEU A 8 5.33 7.22 -4.69
CA LEU A 8 4.42 6.12 -4.37
C LEU A 8 5.16 4.90 -3.81
N ARG A 9 6.32 4.58 -4.38
CA ARG A 9 7.16 3.49 -3.90
C ARG A 9 7.65 3.76 -2.47
N ALA A 10 8.15 4.97 -2.22
CA ALA A 10 8.58 5.37 -0.89
C ALA A 10 7.43 5.35 0.13
N MET A 11 6.20 5.72 -0.28
CA MET A 11 5.01 5.58 0.55
C MET A 11 4.72 4.12 0.88
N GLY A 12 4.80 3.21 -0.09
CA GLY A 12 4.63 1.78 0.14
C GLY A 12 5.68 1.19 1.08
N GLU A 13 6.95 1.56 0.89
CA GLU A 13 8.05 1.16 1.80
C GLU A 13 7.81 1.67 3.23
N ALA A 14 7.41 2.94 3.38
CA ALA A 14 7.10 3.53 4.67
C ALA A 14 5.89 2.86 5.36
N TYR A 15 4.88 2.45 4.59
CA TYR A 15 3.72 1.72 5.09
C TYR A 15 4.12 0.36 5.69
N VAL A 16 4.90 -0.44 4.94
CA VAL A 16 5.34 -1.76 5.40
C VAL A 16 6.27 -1.61 6.60
N ARG A 17 7.21 -0.66 6.57
CA ARG A 17 8.08 -0.37 7.71
C ARG A 17 7.29 0.02 8.96
N PHE A 18 6.27 0.86 8.84
CA PHE A 18 5.39 1.21 9.95
C PHE A 18 4.72 -0.03 10.57
N ALA A 19 4.23 -0.95 9.74
CA ALA A 19 3.59 -2.18 10.21
C ALA A 19 4.56 -3.04 11.01
N LEU A 20 5.80 -3.19 10.52
CA LEU A 20 6.83 -4.02 11.14
C LEU A 20 7.43 -3.40 12.42
N GLU A 21 7.65 -2.08 12.44
CA GLU A 21 8.17 -1.38 13.61
C GLU A 21 7.11 -1.22 14.72
N ARG A 22 5.82 -1.19 14.36
CA ARG A 22 4.72 -0.92 15.30
C ARG A 22 3.56 -1.93 15.16
N PRO A 23 3.82 -3.24 15.36
CA PRO A 23 2.84 -4.30 15.04
C PRO A 23 1.56 -4.24 15.87
N GLN A 24 1.62 -3.82 17.13
CA GLN A 24 0.43 -3.67 17.98
C GLN A 24 -0.45 -2.50 17.50
N ARG A 25 0.18 -1.41 17.07
CA ARG A 25 -0.55 -0.24 16.53
C ARG A 25 -1.17 -0.56 15.17
N PHE A 26 -0.43 -1.28 14.32
CA PHE A 26 -0.96 -1.78 13.06
C PHE A 26 -2.17 -2.70 13.27
N ARG A 27 -2.08 -3.66 14.20
CA ARG A 27 -3.21 -4.53 14.58
C ARG A 27 -4.39 -3.76 15.18
N LEU A 28 -4.15 -2.71 15.96
CA LEU A 28 -5.23 -1.86 16.47
C LEU A 28 -5.96 -1.14 15.32
N MET A 29 -5.22 -0.65 14.32
CA MET A 29 -5.79 0.08 13.19
C MET A 29 -6.56 -0.82 12.21
N PHE A 30 -6.11 -2.07 12.01
CA PHE A 30 -6.61 -2.91 10.91
C PHE A 30 -7.12 -4.30 11.34
N GLY A 31 -6.92 -4.71 12.59
CA GLY A 31 -7.25 -6.05 13.08
C GLY A 31 -8.71 -6.28 13.48
N GLY A 32 -9.62 -5.35 13.17
CA GLY A 32 -11.07 -5.51 13.38
C GLY A 32 -11.56 -5.53 14.84
N ALA A 33 -10.66 -5.49 15.82
CA ALA A 33 -11.00 -5.52 17.24
C ALA A 33 -11.77 -4.27 17.71
N LEU A 34 -11.61 -3.15 17.02
CA LEU A 34 -12.30 -1.89 17.31
C LEU A 34 -13.39 -1.64 16.25
N PRO A 35 -14.65 -1.39 16.63
CA PRO A 35 -15.71 -1.09 15.67
C PRO A 35 -15.55 0.35 15.17
N ILE A 36 -14.57 0.60 14.28
CA ILE A 36 -14.26 1.92 13.70
C ILE A 36 -15.53 2.59 13.15
N ALA A 37 -16.43 1.80 12.56
CA ALA A 37 -17.71 2.26 12.05
C ALA A 37 -18.60 2.98 13.09
N LYS A 38 -18.38 2.78 14.39
CA LYS A 38 -19.13 3.43 15.48
C LYS A 38 -18.49 4.73 15.97
N HIS A 39 -17.27 5.05 15.54
CA HIS A 39 -16.51 6.20 16.03
C HIS A 39 -16.21 7.19 14.88
N ALA A 40 -16.95 8.29 14.81
CA ALA A 40 -16.88 9.24 13.69
C ALA A 40 -15.46 9.76 13.42
N ALA A 41 -14.73 10.16 14.46
CA ALA A 41 -13.35 10.64 14.35
C ALA A 41 -12.38 9.58 13.80
N LEU A 42 -12.59 8.30 14.13
CA LEU A 42 -11.76 7.21 13.62
C LEU A 42 -12.06 6.91 12.15
N ARG A 43 -13.34 6.95 11.75
CA ARG A 43 -13.72 6.83 10.33
C ARG A 43 -13.09 7.94 9.50
N GLU A 44 -13.20 9.18 9.97
CA GLU A 44 -12.67 10.34 9.24
C GLU A 44 -11.15 10.26 9.08
N SER A 45 -10.43 9.82 10.13
CA SER A 45 -8.99 9.59 10.06
C SER A 45 -8.63 8.49 9.06
N ALA A 46 -9.35 7.36 9.07
CA ALA A 46 -9.15 6.27 8.12
C ALA A 46 -9.41 6.71 6.67
N THR A 47 -10.48 7.47 6.43
CA THR A 47 -10.79 8.05 5.12
C THR A 47 -9.68 8.99 4.65
N ARG A 48 -9.18 9.89 5.52
CA ARG A 48 -8.10 10.82 5.15
C ARG A 48 -6.81 10.11 4.73
N VAL A 49 -6.45 9.03 5.41
CA VAL A 49 -5.27 8.24 5.03
C VAL A 49 -5.44 7.60 3.65
N PHE A 50 -6.61 7.05 3.35
CA PHE A 50 -6.89 6.47 2.04
C PHE A 50 -6.96 7.52 0.93
N GLU A 51 -7.62 8.66 1.17
CA GLU A 51 -7.68 9.78 0.22
C GLU A 51 -6.28 10.33 -0.10
N GLY A 52 -5.38 10.40 0.88
CA GLY A 52 -3.98 10.77 0.64
C GLY A 52 -3.26 9.83 -0.34
N LEU A 53 -3.52 8.52 -0.26
CA LEU A 53 -3.01 7.54 -1.23
C LEU A 53 -3.62 7.75 -2.62
N ALA A 54 -4.95 7.94 -2.68
CA ALA A 54 -5.64 8.18 -3.94
C ALA A 54 -5.16 9.45 -4.64
N GLN A 55 -4.93 10.52 -3.89
CA GLN A 55 -4.36 11.77 -4.41
C GLN A 55 -2.93 11.59 -4.91
N ALA A 56 -2.10 10.75 -4.28
CA ALA A 56 -0.75 10.46 -4.75
C ALA A 56 -0.75 9.69 -6.09
N LEU A 57 -1.80 8.91 -6.36
CA LEU A 57 -1.98 8.13 -7.59
C LEU A 57 -2.72 8.90 -8.70
N ALA A 58 -3.53 9.88 -8.34
CA ALA A 58 -4.33 10.68 -9.27
C ALA A 58 -3.55 11.30 -10.47
N PRO A 59 -2.30 11.79 -10.31
CA PRO A 59 -1.53 12.34 -11.44
C PRO A 59 -1.17 11.31 -12.52
N GLN A 60 -1.17 10.02 -12.19
CA GLN A 60 -0.80 8.95 -13.11
C GLN A 60 -2.03 8.28 -13.74
N LEU A 61 -3.19 8.36 -13.08
CA LEU A 61 -4.41 7.67 -13.46
C LEU A 61 -5.62 8.54 -13.12
N ALA A 62 -6.19 9.21 -14.12
CA ALA A 62 -7.41 9.98 -13.97
C ALA A 62 -8.65 9.07 -13.97
N GLY A 63 -9.72 9.50 -13.28
CA GLY A 63 -11.02 8.82 -13.30
C GLY A 63 -11.07 7.50 -12.51
N PRO A 64 -12.06 6.63 -12.79
CA PRO A 64 -12.28 5.38 -12.05
C PRO A 64 -11.05 4.46 -11.98
N ALA A 65 -10.23 4.44 -13.03
CA ALA A 65 -9.00 3.65 -13.09
C ALA A 65 -7.98 4.04 -12.00
N GLY A 66 -7.90 5.31 -11.61
CA GLY A 66 -7.03 5.77 -10.53
C GLY A 66 -7.51 5.31 -9.15
N ARG A 67 -8.84 5.27 -8.94
CA ARG A 67 -9.43 4.76 -7.71
C ARG A 67 -9.17 3.26 -7.55
N ASP A 68 -9.38 2.48 -8.61
CA ASP A 68 -9.13 1.03 -8.61
C ASP A 68 -7.64 0.73 -8.40
N ALA A 69 -6.74 1.50 -9.03
CA ALA A 69 -5.30 1.39 -8.79
C ALA A 69 -4.91 1.74 -7.35
N SER A 70 -5.60 2.68 -6.72
CA SER A 70 -5.38 3.04 -5.31
C SER A 70 -5.80 1.92 -4.36
N ILE A 71 -6.93 1.27 -4.65
CA ILE A 71 -7.36 0.08 -3.92
C ILE A 71 -6.35 -1.06 -4.10
N ALA A 72 -5.88 -1.30 -5.33
CA ALA A 72 -4.89 -2.33 -5.61
C ALA A 72 -3.55 -2.08 -4.91
N ALA A 73 -3.06 -0.83 -4.94
CA ALA A 73 -1.86 -0.41 -4.24
C ALA A 73 -1.99 -0.60 -2.73
N TRP A 74 -3.13 -0.19 -2.16
CA TRP A 74 -3.40 -0.37 -0.73
C TRP A 74 -3.47 -1.85 -0.35
N ALA A 75 -4.17 -2.67 -1.13
CA ALA A 75 -4.28 -4.11 -0.90
C ALA A 75 -2.90 -4.80 -0.91
N LEU A 76 -2.02 -4.44 -1.85
CA LEU A 76 -0.67 -5.01 -1.91
C LEU A 76 0.15 -4.70 -0.65
N VAL A 77 0.25 -3.42 -0.27
CA VAL A 77 1.08 -3.03 0.89
C VAL A 77 0.48 -3.56 2.19
N HIS A 78 -0.85 -3.63 2.28
CA HIS A 78 -1.55 -4.19 3.43
C HIS A 78 -1.31 -5.70 3.55
N GLY A 79 -1.55 -6.44 2.46
CA GLY A 79 -1.32 -7.88 2.41
C GLY A 79 0.14 -8.24 2.66
N LEU A 80 1.09 -7.54 2.04
CA LEU A 80 2.51 -7.73 2.30
C LEU A 80 2.87 -7.52 3.77
N SER A 81 2.32 -6.46 4.39
CA SER A 81 2.53 -6.19 5.82
C SER A 81 2.01 -7.33 6.70
N GLN A 82 0.79 -7.82 6.44
CA GLN A 82 0.23 -8.93 7.21
C GLN A 82 1.03 -10.23 7.03
N LEU A 83 1.39 -10.57 5.79
CA LEU A 83 2.18 -11.77 5.49
C LEU A 83 3.54 -11.76 6.20
N LEU A 84 4.18 -10.58 6.30
CA LEU A 84 5.45 -10.43 7.02
C LEU A 84 5.29 -10.48 8.54
N LEU A 85 4.23 -9.86 9.07
CA LEU A 85 3.93 -9.89 10.50
C LEU A 85 3.55 -11.29 11.01
N GLU A 86 2.91 -12.08 10.16
CA GLU A 86 2.52 -13.46 10.47
C GLU A 86 3.58 -14.50 10.04
N GLU A 87 4.76 -14.04 9.62
CA GLU A 87 5.88 -14.88 9.16
C GLU A 87 5.50 -15.91 8.08
N ARG A 88 4.48 -15.59 7.27
CA ARG A 88 3.96 -16.47 6.20
C ARG A 88 4.81 -16.45 4.93
N ILE A 89 5.78 -15.55 4.85
CA ILE A 89 6.79 -15.53 3.78
C ILE A 89 8.01 -16.26 4.31
N ALA A 90 8.19 -17.50 3.84
CA ALA A 90 9.31 -18.34 4.24
C ALA A 90 10.66 -17.67 3.94
N SER A 91 11.67 -17.92 4.79
CA SER A 91 13.03 -17.39 4.61
C SER A 91 13.64 -17.75 3.26
N SER A 92 13.24 -18.87 2.66
CA SER A 92 13.63 -19.28 1.30
C SER A 92 13.13 -18.31 0.22
N ALA A 93 11.94 -17.71 0.39
CA ALA A 93 11.41 -16.71 -0.52
C ALA A 93 12.16 -15.37 -0.43
N LEU A 94 12.83 -15.10 0.70
CA LEU A 94 13.70 -13.94 0.86
C LEU A 94 14.99 -14.08 0.04
N ARG A 95 15.36 -15.29 -0.41
CA ARG A 95 16.57 -15.57 -1.22
C ARG A 95 17.84 -14.96 -0.61
N GLY A 96 17.96 -15.00 0.72
CA GLY A 96 19.09 -14.43 1.46
C GLY A 96 19.11 -12.90 1.54
N ARG A 97 18.06 -12.21 1.07
CA ARG A 97 17.95 -10.75 1.21
C ARG A 97 17.45 -10.35 2.59
N GLU A 98 17.91 -9.20 3.04
CA GLU A 98 17.33 -8.50 4.16
C GLU A 98 15.88 -8.09 3.86
N ARG A 99 15.06 -8.00 4.91
CA ARG A 99 13.62 -7.77 4.79
C ARG A 99 13.28 -6.49 4.01
N ASP A 100 13.98 -5.40 4.28
CA ASP A 100 13.77 -4.11 3.60
C ASP A 100 14.11 -4.17 2.11
N GLU A 101 15.17 -4.89 1.75
CA GLU A 101 15.58 -5.07 0.37
C GLU A 101 14.55 -5.93 -0.40
N MET A 102 13.99 -6.95 0.27
CA MET A 102 12.90 -7.73 -0.29
C MET A 102 11.62 -6.89 -0.47
N VAL A 103 11.23 -6.07 0.51
CA VAL A 103 10.08 -5.16 0.39
C VAL A 103 10.28 -4.23 -0.79
N ARG A 104 11.47 -3.63 -0.91
CA ARG A 104 11.83 -2.83 -2.07
C ARG A 104 11.67 -3.64 -3.35
N ALA A 105 12.24 -4.84 -3.46
CA ALA A 105 12.14 -5.64 -4.68
C ALA A 105 10.69 -5.98 -5.05
N VAL A 106 9.86 -6.37 -4.09
CA VAL A 106 8.43 -6.72 -4.29
C VAL A 106 7.63 -5.51 -4.77
N LEU A 107 7.80 -4.36 -4.14
CA LEU A 107 7.12 -3.13 -4.58
C LEU A 107 7.62 -2.63 -5.94
N GLY A 108 8.82 -3.06 -6.35
CA GLY A 108 9.37 -2.78 -7.68
C GLY A 108 8.90 -3.72 -8.78
N SER A 109 8.44 -4.92 -8.45
CA SER A 109 8.06 -5.93 -9.45
C SER A 109 6.64 -5.72 -9.98
N ILE A 110 5.83 -4.89 -9.33
CA ILE A 110 4.46 -4.58 -9.76
C ILE A 110 4.38 -3.13 -10.24
N ARG A 111 3.86 -2.94 -11.45
CA ARG A 111 3.37 -1.65 -11.93
C ARG A 111 1.84 -1.69 -11.86
N PHE A 112 1.25 -0.96 -10.91
CA PHE A 112 -0.20 -0.74 -10.94
C PHE A 112 -0.55 0.01 -12.21
N ALA A 113 -1.60 -0.47 -12.89
CA ALA A 113 -1.91 -0.24 -14.30
C ALA A 113 -1.43 1.11 -14.84
N ALA A 114 -0.53 1.10 -15.83
CA ALA A 114 -0.52 2.17 -16.82
C ALA A 114 -1.88 2.12 -17.53
N ALA A 115 -2.60 3.24 -17.62
CA ALA A 115 -3.79 3.31 -18.45
C ALA A 115 -3.44 2.76 -19.84
N LYS A 116 -4.23 1.81 -20.37
CA LYS A 116 -4.09 1.39 -21.77
C LYS A 116 -4.20 2.66 -22.64
N PRO A 117 -3.30 2.89 -23.62
CA PRO A 117 -3.53 3.96 -24.58
C PRO A 117 -4.88 3.70 -25.23
N GLN A 118 -5.78 4.68 -25.13
CA GLN A 118 -7.01 4.66 -25.89
C GLN A 118 -6.62 4.83 -27.35
N THR A 119 -6.75 3.77 -28.15
CA THR A 119 -6.67 3.90 -29.61
C THR A 119 -7.85 4.78 -30.05
N PRO A 120 -7.63 5.94 -30.67
CA PRO A 120 -8.74 6.70 -31.24
C PRO A 120 -9.34 5.88 -32.40
N ALA A 121 -10.67 5.81 -32.41
CA ALA A 121 -11.45 5.22 -33.49
C ALA A 121 -11.29 6.01 -34.80
#